data_AF-A0A1V6IVI5-F1
#
_entry.id   AF-A0A1V6IVI5-F1
#
_cell.length_a   1.000
_cell.length_b   1.000
_cell.length_c   1.000
_cell.angle_alpha   90.00
_cell.angle_beta   90.00
_cell.angle_gamma   90.00
#
_symmetry.space_group_name_H-M   'P 1'
#
loop_
_entity.id
_entity.type
_entity.pdbx_description
1 polymer ?
#
loop_
_entity_poly.entity_id
_entity_poly.type
_entity_poly.pdbx_seq_one_letter_code
_entity_poly.pdbx_strand_id
1 'polypeptide(L)' 'MGVFDAKYGERVKVYTIGSDRPFSQEICGGPHVQRTGELGHFRIIKEESSSAGVRRIKAILED' A
#
# COMPACT_ATOMS: atom_id res chain seq x y z
N MET A 1 11.06 18.33 -10.82
CA MET A 1 11.61 16.98 -11.04
C MET A 1 12.75 16.60 -10.09
N GLY A 2 13.26 17.45 -9.18
CA GLY A 2 14.43 17.11 -8.34
C GLY A 2 14.17 16.32 -7.04
N VAL A 3 12.92 16.18 -6.57
CA VAL A 3 12.64 15.52 -5.26
C VAL A 3 12.54 14.00 -5.39
N PHE A 4 12.19 13.50 -6.59
CA PHE A 4 12.06 12.07 -6.83
C PHE A 4 13.45 11.41 -6.92
N ASP A 5 14.35 11.97 -7.72
CA ASP A 5 15.72 11.48 -7.92
C ASP A 5 16.58 11.62 -6.65
N ALA A 6 16.29 12.59 -5.79
CA ALA A 6 16.97 12.73 -4.50
C ALA A 6 16.55 11.67 -3.48
N LYS A 7 15.36 11.07 -3.63
CA LYS A 7 14.81 10.05 -2.73
C LYS A 7 14.95 8.63 -3.27
N TYR A 8 14.99 8.46 -4.59
CA TYR A 8 14.96 7.18 -5.26
C TYR A 8 16.02 7.13 -6.35
N GLY A 9 16.70 5.99 -6.49
CA GLY A 9 17.71 5.81 -7.52
C GLY A 9 17.14 5.71 -8.93
N GLU A 10 18.02 5.62 -9.93
CA GLU A 10 17.66 5.51 -11.36
C GLU A 10 16.72 4.32 -11.64
N ARG A 11 16.83 3.24 -10.84
CA ARG A 11 15.94 2.08 -10.91
C ARG A 11 15.28 1.85 -9.56
N VAL A 12 13.96 1.66 -9.58
CA VAL A 12 13.14 1.38 -8.40
C VAL A 12 12.40 0.06 -8.56
N LYS A 13 12.13 -0.60 -7.43
CA LYS A 13 11.27 -1.78 -7.41
C LYS A 13 9.82 -1.33 -7.24
N VAL A 14 8.98 -1.67 -8.21
CA VAL A 14 7.54 -1.40 -8.19
C VAL A 14 6.80 -2.68 -7.88
N TYR A 15 5.91 -2.61 -6.89
CA TYR A 15 4.94 -3.66 -6.59
C TYR A 15 3.60 -3.30 -7.20
N THR A 16 2.94 -4.27 -7.83
CA THR A 16 1.67 -4.08 -8.55
C THR A 16 0.66 -5.10 -8.06
N ILE A 17 -0.55 -4.62 -7.72
CA ILE A 17 -1.69 -5.45 -7.31
C ILE A 17 -2.69 -5.47 -8.47
N GLY A 18 -2.95 -6.65 -9.03
CA GLY A 18 -3.81 -6.85 -10.20
C GLY A 18 -3.02 -7.12 -11.49
N SER A 19 -3.69 -7.66 -12.51
CA SER A 19 -3.08 -8.05 -13.79
C SER A 19 -3.40 -7.00 -14.89
N ASP A 20 -4.40 -7.25 -15.74
CA ASP A 20 -4.67 -6.42 -16.95
C ASP A 20 -4.98 -4.95 -16.66
N ARG A 21 -5.58 -4.67 -15.50
CA ARG A 21 -5.76 -3.31 -14.98
C ARG A 21 -5.36 -3.31 -13.51
N PRO A 22 -4.19 -2.77 -13.16
CA PRO A 22 -3.72 -2.80 -11.80
C PRO A 22 -4.59 -1.92 -10.91
N PHE A 23 -4.99 -2.45 -9.75
CA PHE A 23 -5.72 -1.73 -8.73
C PHE A 23 -4.80 -0.75 -7.97
N SER A 24 -3.57 -1.18 -7.69
CA SER A 24 -2.56 -0.36 -7.02
C SER A 24 -1.18 -0.65 -7.60
N GLN A 25 -0.34 0.39 -7.67
CA GLN A 25 1.06 0.31 -8.07
C GLN A 25 1.89 1.25 -7.20
N GLU A 26 2.87 0.69 -6.51
CA GLU A 26 3.63 1.42 -5.49
C GLU A 26 5.12 1.08 -5.55
N ILE A 27 5.97 2.01 -5.17
CA ILE A 27 7.40 1.76 -4.99
C ILE A 27 7.57 1.06 -3.63
N CYS A 28 7.80 -0.25 -3.64
CA CYS A 28 7.94 -1.03 -2.42
C CYS A 28 9.07 -2.06 -2.54
N GLY A 29 9.98 -2.03 -1.56
CA GLY A 29 11.10 -2.97 -1.42
C GLY A 29 10.82 -4.16 -0.49
N GLY A 30 9.68 -4.15 0.22
CA GLY A 30 9.35 -5.11 1.25
C GLY A 30 8.94 -6.50 0.72
N PRO A 31 8.76 -7.47 1.64
CA PRO A 31 8.15 -8.75 1.31
C PRO A 31 6.67 -8.58 0.98
N HIS A 32 6.17 -9.40 0.04
CA HIS A 32 4.78 -9.41 -0.37
C HIS A 32 4.28 -10.86 -0.45
N VAL A 33 2.98 -11.04 -0.20
CA VAL A 33 2.26 -12.29 -0.49
C VAL A 33 2.16 -12.50 -2.00
N GLN A 34 1.97 -13.75 -2.44
CA GLN A 34 1.82 -14.03 -3.87
C GLN A 34 0.43 -13.64 -4.37
N ARG A 35 -0.59 -13.79 -3.51
CA ARG A 35 -1.99 -13.49 -3.82
C ARG A 35 -2.66 -12.83 -2.61
N THR A 36 -3.51 -11.83 -2.84
CA THR A 36 -4.20 -11.10 -1.75
C THR A 36 -5.08 -11.98 -0.87
N GLY A 37 -5.60 -13.10 -1.41
CA GLY A 37 -6.37 -14.07 -0.64
C GLY A 37 -5.58 -14.80 0.46
N GLU A 38 -4.25 -14.73 0.46
CA GLU A 38 -3.42 -15.25 1.55
C GLU A 38 -3.47 -14.39 2.82
N LEU A 39 -4.00 -13.17 2.73
CA LEU A 39 -4.05 -12.22 3.84
C LEU A 39 -5.29 -12.41 4.75
N GLY A 40 -6.17 -13.37 4.44
CA GLY A 40 -7.40 -13.60 5.20
C GLY A 40 -8.40 -12.43 5.11
N HIS A 41 -9.09 -12.16 6.21
CA HIS A 41 -10.09 -11.12 6.32
C HIS A 41 -9.48 -9.79 6.79
N PHE A 42 -9.57 -8.76 5.96
CA PHE A 42 -9.21 -7.40 6.36
C PHE A 42 -10.34 -6.75 7.16
N ARG A 43 -10.07 -6.37 8.42
CA ARG A 43 -11.07 -5.72 9.28
C ARG A 43 -10.59 -4.36 9.80
N ILE A 44 -11.42 -3.34 9.61
CA ILE A 44 -11.21 -2.02 10.20
C ILE A 44 -11.59 -2.07 11.69
N ILE A 45 -10.65 -1.72 12.56
CA ILE A 45 -10.84 -1.70 14.02
C ILE A 45 -11.08 -0.30 14.57
N LYS A 46 -10.65 0.74 13.85
CA LYS A 46 -10.86 2.14 14.25
C LYS A 46 -10.82 3.04 13.04
N GLU A 47 -11.68 4.04 13.03
CA GLU A 47 -11.62 5.16 12.09
C GLU A 47 -11.77 6.47 12.87
N GLU A 48 -10.90 7.44 12.63
CA GLU A 48 -10.93 8.74 13.31
C GLU A 48 -10.50 9.89 12.40
N SER A 49 -10.96 11.11 12.69
CA SER A 49 -10.47 12.33 12.04
C SER A 49 -9.08 12.66 12.59
N SER A 50 -8.07 12.74 11.73
CA SER A 50 -6.70 13.08 12.13
C SER A 50 -6.42 14.58 11.99
N SER A 51 -7.09 15.25 11.05
CA SER A 51 -7.07 16.71 10.81
C SER A 51 -8.15 17.08 9.78
N ALA A 52 -8.31 18.37 9.47
CA ALA A 52 -9.27 18.81 8.45
C ALA A 52 -8.99 18.13 7.10
N GLY A 53 -9.99 17.38 6.59
CA GLY A 53 -9.88 16.65 5.33
C GLY A 53 -9.10 15.34 5.38
N VAL A 54 -8.61 14.91 6.55
CA VAL A 54 -7.79 13.69 6.69
C VAL A 54 -8.42 12.71 7.68
N ARG A 55 -8.63 11.47 7.23
CA ARG A 55 -9.11 10.36 8.07
C ARG A 55 -8.00 9.33 8.27
N ARG A 56 -7.94 8.77 9.48
CA ARG A 56 -7.01 7.69 9.84
C ARG A 56 -7.81 6.41 10.06
N ILE A 57 -7.43 5.37 9.34
CA ILE A 57 -7.99 4.02 9.46
C ILE A 57 -6.95 3.13 10.15
N LYS A 58 -7.35 2.39 11.19
CA LYS A 58 -6.58 1.28 11.76
C LYS A 58 -7.30 0.00 11.43
N ALA A 59 -6.57 -0.98 10.93
CA ALA A 59 -7.10 -2.27 10.52
C ALA A 59 -6.15 -3.40 10.90
N ILE A 60 -6.68 -4.62 10.92
CA ILE A 60 -5.94 -5.85 11.12
C ILE A 60 -6.31 -6.87 10.04
N LEU A 61 -5.50 -7.91 9.92
CA LEU A 61 -5.82 -9.12 9.20
C LEU A 61 -6.27 -10.17 10.23
N GLU A 62 -7.37 -10.85 9.95
CA GLU A 62 -7.92 -11.97 10.73
C GLU A 62 -7.92 -13.21 9.84
N ASP A 63 -7.69 -14.38 10.45
CA ASP A 63 -7.64 -15.67 9.74
C ASP A 63 -8.99 -16.09 9.13
#